data_AF-A0A8C3DL57-F1
#
_entry.id   AF-A0A8C3DL57-F1
#
_cell.length_a   1.000
_cell.length_b   1.000
_cell.length_c   1.000
_cell.angle_alpha   90.00
_cell.angle_beta   90.00
_cell.angle_gamma   90.00
#
_symmetry.space_group_name_H-M   'P 1'
#
loop_
_entity.id
_entity.type
_entity.pdbx_description
1 polymer ?
#
loop_
_entity_poly.entity_id
_entity_poly.type
_entity_poly.pdbx_seq_one_letter_code
_entity_poly.pdbx_strand_id
1 'polypeptide(L)'
;MYSLQYSGSTWASPGGNIKGKVLAAGVGPGPGRANARPRALRERCQRRRRPGHKQLLHPAGRRAGPRERPGTGGAAAPALPRHGAPAAAPRFPGGRLFQAEPGVSSSPGQLQKQDCACPWTAGRLAGHSESHTPFPQLPILSEKVATSLLWLCILEMASPKVAVVGAGVIGLSTALCITETCPSCSVTVLSDQFSPNTTSDVAAGMLIPHTYPDTPIHRQKQWFQETFTYLFTISNSAEASEAGIHLVSGWQVFKSTPKEELPFWSDIVLGFRPMSEAELQKFPQHRFGQAFTTLKCDCPPYLLWLEKRLKATGTQMYTRKVADLWELHSEYDIVVNCTGMGAHQLVGDKQLFPVRGQVLKVHAPWVKHFIRDGDGLTYIYPGMHRVTLGGTREKGSWSLSPDPGTTRDIFDRCCSLEPSLQGAHDIEVKVGLRPSRQCVRVQREVLSQGGVKLPVVHNYGHGAGGFSVHRGTANEAAHLVGECISALQGSSSRAKL
;
A
#
# COMPACT_ATOMS: atom_id res chain seq x y z
N MET A 1 -39.14 15.91 -9.99
CA MET A 1 -40.45 16.48 -9.60
C MET A 1 -40.80 15.95 -8.21
N TYR A 2 -41.60 16.67 -7.43
CA TYR A 2 -41.72 16.54 -5.97
C TYR A 2 -40.46 16.91 -5.17
N SER A 3 -40.70 17.42 -3.96
CA SER A 3 -39.76 18.03 -3.03
C SER A 3 -40.32 17.96 -1.60
N LEU A 4 -39.45 18.15 -0.60
CA LEU A 4 -39.67 18.64 0.78
C LEU A 4 -38.31 18.45 1.48
N GLN A 5 -37.50 19.50 1.67
CA GLN A 5 -37.54 20.39 2.84
C GLN A 5 -37.49 19.64 4.19
N TYR A 6 -36.42 19.88 4.95
CA TYR A 6 -36.54 20.13 6.39
C TYR A 6 -35.55 21.22 6.83
N SER A 7 -35.82 21.82 7.99
CA SER A 7 -35.28 23.12 8.41
C SER A 7 -33.84 23.10 8.95
N GLY A 8 -33.07 24.14 8.62
CA GLY A 8 -31.94 24.56 9.44
C GLY A 8 -32.39 25.35 10.67
N SER A 9 -31.58 25.34 11.74
CA SER A 9 -31.83 26.09 12.97
C SER A 9 -30.53 26.76 13.46
N THR A 10 -30.50 28.09 13.43
CA THR A 10 -29.41 28.90 14.00
C THR A 10 -29.48 28.93 15.52
N TRP A 11 -28.32 28.98 16.18
CA TRP A 11 -28.21 29.20 17.63
C TRP A 11 -27.48 30.50 17.92
N ALA A 12 -28.16 31.41 18.63
CA ALA A 12 -27.57 32.61 19.20
C ALA A 12 -27.48 32.46 20.72
N SER A 13 -26.43 33.04 21.32
CA SER A 13 -26.24 33.03 22.77
C SER A 13 -27.16 34.02 23.49
N PRO A 14 -27.50 33.75 24.75
CA PRO A 14 -27.31 34.78 25.77
C PRO A 14 -26.49 34.27 26.96
N GLY A 15 -25.72 35.17 27.59
CA GLY A 15 -24.98 34.87 28.81
C GLY A 15 -25.82 35.10 30.08
N GLY A 16 -25.57 34.30 31.11
CA GLY A 16 -26.16 34.45 32.44
C GLY A 16 -25.21 33.88 33.51
N ASN A 17 -24.93 34.66 34.57
CA ASN A 17 -23.87 34.35 35.53
C ASN A 17 -24.45 34.21 36.95
N ILE A 18 -24.46 32.99 37.50
CA ILE A 18 -24.99 32.71 38.85
C ILE A 18 -24.00 31.81 39.62
N LYS A 19 -23.66 32.20 40.85
CA LYS A 19 -22.86 31.43 41.81
C LYS A 19 -23.78 30.52 42.64
N GLY A 20 -23.46 29.23 42.80
CA GLY A 20 -24.29 28.27 43.54
C GLY A 20 -23.48 27.19 44.29
N LYS A 21 -23.50 27.25 45.63
CA LYS A 21 -22.72 26.47 46.61
C LYS A 21 -22.56 24.95 46.40
N VAL A 22 -21.40 24.48 46.87
CA VAL A 22 -21.09 23.12 47.33
C VAL A 22 -22.12 22.59 48.35
N LEU A 23 -22.41 21.28 48.31
CA LEU A 23 -22.79 20.48 49.48
C LEU A 23 -22.20 19.06 49.36
N ALA A 24 -21.93 18.40 50.48
CA ALA A 24 -21.26 17.09 50.51
C ALA A 24 -21.74 16.21 51.69
N ALA A 25 -21.94 14.92 51.43
CA ALA A 25 -22.11 13.83 52.40
C ALA A 25 -21.89 12.47 51.69
N GLY A 26 -21.43 11.38 52.32
CA GLY A 26 -20.82 11.28 53.65
C GLY A 26 -21.19 10.00 54.43
N VAL A 27 -20.32 8.96 54.40
CA VAL A 27 -20.33 7.76 55.31
C VAL A 27 -21.54 6.80 55.07
N GLY A 28 -21.52 5.48 55.28
CA GLY A 28 -20.55 4.54 55.88
C GLY A 28 -20.78 3.04 55.48
N PRO A 29 -20.35 2.02 56.26
CA PRO A 29 -19.37 1.07 55.72
C PRO A 29 -19.57 -0.46 55.88
N GLY A 30 -19.04 -1.22 54.90
CA GLY A 30 -18.53 -2.61 55.03
C GLY A 30 -19.56 -3.76 55.10
N PRO A 31 -19.13 -5.05 55.26
CA PRO A 31 -17.78 -5.62 55.12
C PRO A 31 -17.71 -6.89 54.20
N GLY A 32 -16.51 -7.41 53.86
CA GLY A 32 -16.40 -8.74 53.20
C GLY A 32 -15.01 -9.15 52.68
N ARG A 33 -14.56 -10.38 53.01
CA ARG A 33 -13.32 -11.04 52.50
C ARG A 33 -13.61 -11.76 51.15
N ALA A 34 -12.67 -12.28 50.34
CA ALA A 34 -11.36 -12.87 50.66
C ALA A 34 -10.35 -12.91 49.48
N ASN A 35 -9.16 -13.47 49.73
CA ASN A 35 -8.04 -13.60 48.80
C ASN A 35 -8.19 -14.74 47.77
N ALA A 36 -7.67 -14.52 46.55
CA ALA A 36 -7.04 -15.58 45.75
C ALA A 36 -5.94 -15.00 44.82
N ARG A 37 -4.71 -15.55 44.88
CA ARG A 37 -3.63 -15.27 43.92
C ARG A 37 -3.37 -16.50 43.05
N PRO A 38 -3.25 -16.37 41.72
CA PRO A 38 -2.48 -17.32 40.91
C PRO A 38 -0.96 -17.12 41.10
N ARG A 39 -0.18 -18.19 40.89
CA ARG A 39 1.29 -18.15 40.99
C ARG A 39 1.91 -17.63 39.69
N ALA A 40 3.06 -16.96 39.81
CA ALA A 40 3.94 -16.75 38.66
C ALA A 40 4.69 -18.05 38.32
N LEU A 41 4.58 -18.53 37.07
CA LEU A 41 5.52 -19.51 36.52
C LEU A 41 6.77 -18.79 36.02
N ARG A 42 7.94 -19.18 36.53
CA ARG A 42 9.25 -18.88 35.92
C ARG A 42 9.72 -20.11 35.18
N GLU A 43 9.57 -20.14 33.86
CA GLU A 43 10.17 -21.18 33.04
C GLU A 43 11.62 -20.83 32.66
N ARG A 44 12.50 -21.84 32.66
CA ARG A 44 13.94 -21.68 32.42
C ARG A 44 14.24 -21.88 30.94
N CYS A 45 14.51 -20.81 30.19
CA CYS A 45 15.09 -20.95 28.86
C CYS A 45 16.56 -21.44 28.97
N GLN A 46 16.80 -22.71 28.61
CA GLN A 46 18.12 -23.34 28.75
C GLN A 46 19.07 -22.93 27.62
N ARG A 47 20.17 -22.24 27.96
CA ARG A 47 21.28 -21.98 27.01
C ARG A 47 22.03 -23.28 26.68
N ARG A 48 21.71 -23.94 25.56
CA ARG A 48 22.56 -25.00 24.99
C ARG A 48 23.86 -24.39 24.43
N ARG A 49 24.97 -24.53 25.15
CA ARG A 49 26.33 -24.50 24.58
C ARG A 49 26.65 -25.88 23.99
N ARG A 50 27.35 -25.93 22.85
CA ARG A 50 28.31 -26.99 22.48
C ARG A 50 29.48 -26.38 21.68
N PRO A 51 30.62 -27.07 21.53
CA PRO A 51 31.94 -26.43 21.66
C PRO A 51 32.63 -26.11 20.32
N GLY A 52 33.65 -25.26 20.39
CA GLY A 52 34.56 -24.99 19.27
C GLY A 52 35.77 -25.93 19.24
N HIS A 53 36.61 -25.75 18.23
CA HIS A 53 37.89 -26.46 18.07
C HIS A 53 39.08 -25.49 18.22
N LYS A 54 40.15 -25.98 18.85
CA LYS A 54 41.52 -25.44 18.71
C LYS A 54 42.23 -26.24 17.58
N GLN A 55 43.45 -25.95 17.10
CA GLN A 55 44.52 -25.05 17.55
C GLN A 55 45.53 -24.77 16.40
N LEU A 56 46.66 -24.11 16.72
CA LEU A 56 47.95 -23.99 15.98
C LEU A 56 48.03 -22.85 14.93
N LEU A 57 49.15 -22.11 14.77
CA LEU A 57 50.34 -21.90 15.64
C LEU A 57 51.01 -20.52 15.33
N HIS A 58 51.95 -20.09 16.19
CA HIS A 58 52.78 -18.85 16.11
C HIS A 58 54.11 -19.08 15.34
N PRO A 59 55.02 -18.08 15.14
CA PRO A 59 55.04 -16.64 15.50
C PRO A 59 54.99 -15.71 14.24
N ALA A 60 55.53 -14.49 14.07
CA ALA A 60 56.29 -13.46 14.83
C ALA A 60 56.03 -12.06 14.17
N GLY A 61 56.47 -10.89 14.67
CA GLY A 61 56.95 -10.50 16.01
C GLY A 61 57.78 -9.18 16.01
N ARG A 62 57.62 -8.33 17.06
CA ARG A 62 58.47 -7.18 17.50
C ARG A 62 58.60 -5.97 16.51
N ARG A 63 58.71 -4.69 16.93
CA ARG A 63 58.88 -4.07 18.28
C ARG A 63 58.37 -2.60 18.31
N ALA A 64 58.52 -1.91 19.45
CA ALA A 64 58.25 -0.48 19.69
C ALA A 64 59.12 0.48 18.82
N GLY A 65 58.93 1.82 18.78
CA GLY A 65 58.34 2.72 19.80
C GLY A 65 58.12 4.18 19.32
N PRO A 66 57.99 5.19 20.24
CA PRO A 66 57.13 6.36 20.01
C PRO A 66 57.79 7.76 19.99
N ARG A 67 56.94 8.80 19.84
CA ARG A 67 57.16 10.27 19.84
C ARG A 67 57.51 10.86 18.45
N GLU A 68 57.28 12.14 18.13
CA GLU A 68 57.03 13.33 18.98
C GLU A 68 56.10 14.41 18.32
N ARG A 69 55.81 15.52 19.03
CA ARG A 69 55.22 16.79 18.57
C ARG A 69 56.05 17.93 19.21
N PRO A 70 56.34 19.09 18.55
CA PRO A 70 55.36 20.20 18.49
C PRO A 70 55.56 21.20 17.31
N GLY A 71 54.90 22.36 17.38
CA GLY A 71 55.13 23.57 16.55
C GLY A 71 54.06 23.80 15.48
N THR A 72 53.17 24.83 15.42
CA THR A 72 53.11 26.27 15.77
C THR A 72 53.41 27.24 14.61
N GLY A 73 52.41 28.06 14.25
CA GLY A 73 52.60 29.40 13.67
C GLY A 73 52.24 29.59 12.19
N GLY A 74 51.89 30.84 11.83
CA GLY A 74 51.81 31.33 10.45
C GLY A 74 50.40 31.42 9.85
N ALA A 75 49.87 32.64 9.74
CA ALA A 75 48.70 32.95 8.92
C ALA A 75 49.12 33.80 7.72
N ALA A 76 48.73 33.41 6.50
CA ALA A 76 48.84 34.24 5.31
C ALA A 76 47.86 33.81 4.21
N ALA A 77 47.15 34.79 3.68
CA ALA A 77 46.53 34.82 2.36
C ALA A 77 46.95 36.16 1.72
N PRO A 78 46.77 36.42 0.40
CA PRO A 78 46.07 35.61 -0.60
C PRO A 78 46.88 35.34 -1.90
N ALA A 79 46.36 34.48 -2.78
CA ALA A 79 46.71 34.49 -4.20
C ALA A 79 45.54 33.98 -5.06
N LEU A 80 45.24 34.69 -6.16
CA LEU A 80 44.39 34.22 -7.25
C LEU A 80 45.24 33.51 -8.31
N PRO A 81 44.64 32.55 -9.05
CA PRO A 81 44.82 32.55 -10.50
C PRO A 81 43.49 32.65 -11.26
N ARG A 82 43.58 33.05 -12.53
CA ARG A 82 42.44 33.30 -13.44
C ARG A 82 42.05 32.08 -14.28
N HIS A 83 40.78 32.03 -14.65
CA HIS A 83 40.18 31.42 -15.86
C HIS A 83 40.80 30.15 -16.47
N GLY A 84 40.06 29.04 -16.36
CA GLY A 84 40.00 27.98 -17.39
C GLY A 84 38.56 27.86 -17.91
N ALA A 85 38.38 27.62 -19.21
CA ALA A 85 37.07 27.49 -19.85
C ALA A 85 36.47 26.06 -19.71
N PRO A 86 35.14 25.89 -19.79
CA PRO A 86 34.48 24.60 -19.51
C PRO A 86 34.63 23.58 -20.64
N ALA A 87 34.70 22.29 -20.28
CA ALA A 87 34.67 21.18 -21.21
C ALA A 87 33.24 20.94 -21.78
N ALA A 88 33.16 20.36 -22.97
CA ALA A 88 31.93 20.28 -23.75
C ALA A 88 30.98 19.13 -23.33
N ALA A 89 29.67 19.37 -23.49
CA ALA A 89 28.65 18.33 -23.43
C ALA A 89 28.44 17.65 -24.81
N PRO A 90 28.10 16.35 -24.86
CA PRO A 90 27.89 15.63 -26.11
C PRO A 90 26.58 16.03 -26.80
N ARG A 91 26.61 16.10 -28.14
CA ARG A 91 25.41 16.27 -28.98
C ARG A 91 24.85 14.91 -29.41
N PHE A 92 23.53 14.79 -29.45
CA PHE A 92 22.82 13.76 -30.23
C PHE A 92 21.92 14.44 -31.28
N PRO A 93 21.63 13.78 -32.43
CA PRO A 93 21.03 14.42 -33.60
C PRO A 93 19.50 14.60 -33.48
N GLY A 94 18.97 15.59 -34.21
CA GLY A 94 17.60 16.08 -34.03
C GLY A 94 16.48 15.22 -34.62
N GLY A 95 15.35 15.18 -33.91
CA GLY A 95 14.02 14.91 -34.45
C GLY A 95 13.32 16.22 -34.85
N ARG A 96 12.38 16.17 -35.79
CA ARG A 96 11.73 17.36 -36.37
C ARG A 96 10.58 17.86 -35.49
N LEU A 97 10.43 19.17 -35.36
CA LEU A 97 9.17 19.77 -34.91
C LEU A 97 8.11 19.61 -36.01
N PHE A 98 6.87 19.30 -35.61
CA PHE A 98 5.68 19.71 -36.33
C PHE A 98 5.00 20.81 -35.52
N GLN A 99 4.72 21.95 -36.16
CA GLN A 99 3.80 22.95 -35.63
C GLN A 99 2.38 22.57 -36.05
N ALA A 100 1.40 22.89 -35.20
CA ALA A 100 -0.02 22.80 -35.52
C ALA A 100 -0.72 24.06 -34.99
N GLU A 101 -1.54 24.68 -35.83
CA GLU A 101 -2.35 25.88 -35.57
C GLU A 101 -3.79 25.61 -36.08
N PRO A 102 -4.81 26.37 -35.63
CA PRO A 102 -6.13 25.78 -35.33
C PRO A 102 -7.29 26.08 -36.33
N GLY A 103 -8.39 25.35 -36.13
CA GLY A 103 -9.69 25.51 -36.84
C GLY A 103 -10.21 24.17 -37.37
N VAL A 104 -11.51 23.88 -37.51
CA VAL A 104 -12.74 24.69 -37.31
C VAL A 104 -13.85 23.80 -36.71
N SER A 105 -14.83 24.41 -36.03
CA SER A 105 -15.99 23.76 -35.38
C SER A 105 -17.09 23.27 -36.33
N SER A 106 -17.80 22.18 -35.97
CA SER A 106 -19.25 22.03 -36.23
C SER A 106 -19.88 20.90 -35.39
N SER A 107 -21.21 20.92 -35.24
CA SER A 107 -22.06 19.92 -34.57
C SER A 107 -23.52 20.13 -35.03
N PRO A 108 -24.49 19.25 -34.69
CA PRO A 108 -24.56 17.84 -35.05
C PRO A 108 -25.83 17.51 -35.90
N GLY A 109 -25.78 16.44 -36.70
CA GLY A 109 -26.91 15.94 -37.51
C GLY A 109 -27.69 14.78 -36.86
N GLN A 110 -28.94 14.58 -37.29
CA GLN A 110 -29.94 13.68 -36.67
C GLN A 110 -30.30 12.44 -37.51
N LEU A 111 -30.52 11.30 -36.82
CA LEU A 111 -31.30 10.10 -37.26
C LEU A 111 -30.81 9.41 -38.56
N GLN A 112 -31.24 8.19 -38.94
CA GLN A 112 -32.42 7.38 -38.59
C GLN A 112 -32.11 5.87 -38.62
N LYS A 113 -33.05 5.02 -38.14
CA LYS A 113 -32.98 3.53 -38.25
C LYS A 113 -33.49 3.05 -39.61
N GLN A 114 -33.04 1.87 -40.08
CA GLN A 114 -33.94 0.74 -40.41
C GLN A 114 -33.19 -0.59 -40.62
N ASP A 115 -33.93 -1.67 -40.89
CA ASP A 115 -33.63 -3.02 -40.42
C ASP A 115 -33.28 -4.07 -41.52
N CYS A 116 -33.00 -5.28 -41.04
CA CYS A 116 -32.51 -6.48 -41.72
C CYS A 116 -33.33 -6.98 -42.93
N ALA A 117 -32.64 -7.71 -43.84
CA ALA A 117 -33.21 -8.88 -44.53
C ALA A 117 -32.12 -9.87 -44.98
N CYS A 118 -32.42 -11.17 -44.91
CA CYS A 118 -31.68 -12.24 -45.58
C CYS A 118 -32.63 -13.02 -46.51
N PRO A 119 -32.17 -13.56 -47.65
CA PRO A 119 -32.92 -14.55 -48.41
C PRO A 119 -32.30 -15.96 -48.39
N TRP A 120 -33.17 -16.97 -48.45
CA TRP A 120 -32.86 -18.39 -48.68
C TRP A 120 -33.55 -18.86 -49.96
N THR A 121 -32.85 -19.55 -50.87
CA THR A 121 -33.36 -20.54 -51.86
C THR A 121 -32.18 -21.13 -52.65
N ALA A 122 -32.26 -22.23 -53.43
CA ALA A 122 -32.86 -23.58 -53.28
C ALA A 122 -32.98 -24.25 -54.68
N GLY A 123 -32.30 -25.38 -54.93
CA GLY A 123 -32.38 -26.22 -56.14
C GLY A 123 -31.36 -27.37 -56.06
N ARG A 124 -31.69 -28.67 -56.20
CA ARG A 124 -32.18 -29.47 -57.37
C ARG A 124 -31.12 -29.60 -58.50
N LEU A 125 -30.87 -30.77 -59.13
CA LEU A 125 -31.30 -32.18 -58.90
C LEU A 125 -30.43 -33.15 -59.77
N ALA A 126 -30.41 -34.45 -59.44
CA ALA A 126 -29.90 -35.60 -60.24
C ALA A 126 -28.38 -35.66 -60.57
N GLY A 127 -27.76 -36.83 -60.83
CA GLY A 127 -28.26 -38.22 -60.75
C GLY A 127 -27.24 -39.31 -61.20
N HIS A 128 -27.68 -40.57 -61.18
CA HIS A 128 -27.03 -41.83 -61.66
C HIS A 128 -25.97 -42.56 -60.79
N SER A 129 -25.99 -43.89 -60.95
CA SER A 129 -25.04 -44.93 -60.48
C SER A 129 -23.85 -45.05 -61.45
N GLU A 130 -22.84 -45.92 -61.32
CA GLU A 130 -22.65 -47.18 -60.58
C GLU A 130 -21.12 -47.44 -60.45
N SER A 131 -20.56 -47.91 -59.32
CA SER A 131 -20.25 -49.33 -59.06
C SER A 131 -18.91 -49.45 -58.28
N HIS A 132 -18.56 -50.66 -57.82
CA HIS A 132 -17.25 -51.12 -57.30
C HIS A 132 -16.60 -50.44 -56.06
N THR A 133 -16.67 -51.15 -54.93
CA THR A 133 -15.74 -51.03 -53.79
C THR A 133 -14.37 -51.67 -54.07
N PRO A 134 -13.29 -51.18 -53.44
CA PRO A 134 -12.58 -52.03 -52.48
C PRO A 134 -12.30 -51.36 -51.13
N PHE A 135 -11.80 -52.15 -50.16
CA PHE A 135 -11.49 -51.73 -48.79
C PHE A 135 -10.47 -50.56 -48.70
N PRO A 136 -10.74 -49.52 -47.89
CA PRO A 136 -9.69 -48.71 -47.28
C PRO A 136 -9.12 -49.42 -46.03
N GLN A 137 -7.83 -49.23 -45.78
CA GLN A 137 -7.13 -49.75 -44.59
C GLN A 137 -7.44 -48.89 -43.35
N LEU A 138 -7.30 -49.47 -42.15
CA LEU A 138 -7.28 -48.71 -40.90
C LEU A 138 -6.14 -47.68 -40.93
N PRO A 139 -6.42 -46.36 -40.81
CA PRO A 139 -5.37 -45.37 -40.83
C PRO A 139 -4.55 -45.43 -39.53
N ILE A 140 -3.25 -45.69 -39.66
CA ILE A 140 -2.29 -45.51 -38.57
C ILE A 140 -2.32 -44.04 -38.17
N LEU A 141 -2.66 -43.75 -36.91
CA LEU A 141 -2.69 -42.39 -36.39
C LEU A 141 -1.28 -41.77 -36.45
N SER A 142 -1.12 -40.77 -37.32
CA SER A 142 0.13 -40.02 -37.44
C SER A 142 0.49 -39.34 -36.12
N GLU A 143 1.79 -39.24 -35.82
CA GLU A 143 2.34 -38.46 -34.70
C GLU A 143 1.76 -37.03 -34.64
N LYS A 144 1.40 -36.43 -35.79
CA LYS A 144 0.77 -35.11 -35.87
C LYS A 144 -0.62 -35.04 -35.22
N VAL A 145 -1.36 -36.16 -35.20
CA VAL A 145 -2.65 -36.26 -34.49
C VAL A 145 -2.39 -36.45 -33.01
N ALA A 146 -1.39 -37.25 -32.63
CA ALA A 146 -0.99 -37.42 -31.24
C ALA A 146 -0.50 -36.10 -30.61
N THR A 147 0.31 -35.29 -31.31
CA THR A 147 0.73 -33.96 -30.82
C THR A 147 -0.40 -32.94 -30.80
N SER A 148 -1.35 -32.99 -31.74
CA SER A 148 -2.54 -32.13 -31.72
C SER A 148 -3.47 -32.48 -30.55
N LEU A 149 -3.67 -33.77 -30.27
CA LEU A 149 -4.41 -34.24 -29.09
C LEU A 149 -3.69 -33.90 -27.78
N LEU A 150 -2.35 -33.99 -27.75
CA LEU A 150 -1.57 -33.57 -26.59
C LEU A 150 -1.69 -32.06 -26.34
N TRP A 151 -1.71 -31.24 -27.41
CA TRP A 151 -1.94 -29.78 -27.31
C TRP A 151 -3.36 -29.48 -26.81
N LEU A 152 -4.38 -30.18 -27.30
CA LEU A 152 -5.76 -30.07 -26.80
C LEU A 152 -5.88 -30.51 -25.32
N CYS A 153 -5.21 -31.58 -24.91
CA CYS A 153 -5.19 -32.02 -23.51
C CYS A 153 -4.38 -31.09 -22.59
N ILE A 154 -3.44 -30.30 -23.13
CA ILE A 154 -2.75 -29.23 -22.41
C ILE A 154 -3.66 -28.00 -22.24
N LEU A 155 -4.56 -27.73 -23.20
CA LEU A 155 -5.56 -26.66 -23.13
C LEU A 155 -6.72 -26.95 -22.16
N GLU A 156 -6.90 -28.21 -21.73
CA GLU A 156 -8.00 -28.64 -20.86
C GLU A 156 -7.61 -28.83 -19.38
N MET A 157 -6.48 -28.24 -18.94
CA MET A 157 -6.30 -27.95 -17.52
C MET A 157 -7.04 -26.66 -17.16
N ALA A 158 -8.07 -26.76 -16.31
CA ALA A 158 -8.79 -25.60 -15.79
C ALA A 158 -7.83 -24.55 -15.20
N SER A 159 -8.02 -23.28 -15.54
CA SER A 159 -7.16 -22.19 -15.06
C SER A 159 -7.30 -22.04 -13.54
N PRO A 160 -6.18 -22.09 -12.77
CA PRO A 160 -6.23 -22.04 -11.32
C PRO A 160 -6.99 -20.81 -10.82
N LYS A 161 -7.89 -21.02 -9.86
CA LYS A 161 -8.80 -20.00 -9.33
C LYS A 161 -8.20 -19.41 -8.05
N VAL A 162 -8.00 -18.10 -8.07
CA VAL A 162 -7.36 -17.34 -6.97
C VAL A 162 -8.35 -16.37 -6.35
N ALA A 163 -8.72 -16.59 -5.08
CA ALA A 163 -9.53 -15.65 -4.31
C ALA A 163 -8.65 -14.70 -3.49
N VAL A 164 -8.70 -13.40 -3.76
CA VAL A 164 -8.05 -12.36 -2.96
C VAL A 164 -9.07 -11.79 -1.97
N VAL A 165 -8.84 -11.98 -0.67
CA VAL A 165 -9.78 -11.59 0.38
C VAL A 165 -9.40 -10.24 0.97
N GLY A 166 -10.25 -9.24 0.77
CA GLY A 166 -10.12 -7.84 1.20
C GLY A 166 -9.84 -6.87 0.05
N ALA A 167 -10.63 -5.79 -0.07
CA ALA A 167 -10.52 -4.77 -1.12
C ALA A 167 -9.87 -3.44 -0.66
N GLY A 168 -9.08 -3.45 0.41
CA GLY A 168 -8.16 -2.34 0.72
C GLY A 168 -6.97 -2.31 -0.24
N VAL A 169 -6.11 -1.28 -0.16
CA VAL A 169 -5.01 -1.04 -1.13
C VAL A 169 -4.13 -2.28 -1.33
N ILE A 170 -3.80 -2.99 -0.26
CA ILE A 170 -2.99 -4.21 -0.29
C ILE A 170 -3.65 -5.30 -1.14
N GLY A 171 -4.95 -5.51 -0.99
CA GLY A 171 -5.70 -6.54 -1.70
C GLY A 171 -5.86 -6.23 -3.18
N LEU A 172 -6.30 -5.02 -3.51
CA LEU A 172 -6.45 -4.59 -4.91
C LEU A 172 -5.11 -4.59 -5.65
N SER A 173 -4.03 -4.10 -5.03
CA SER A 173 -2.70 -4.16 -5.64
C SER A 173 -2.16 -5.58 -5.75
N THR A 174 -2.43 -6.47 -4.78
CA THR A 174 -2.03 -7.89 -4.87
C THR A 174 -2.78 -8.61 -5.99
N ALA A 175 -4.09 -8.39 -6.11
CA ALA A 175 -4.88 -8.91 -7.24
C ALA A 175 -4.31 -8.42 -8.58
N LEU A 176 -3.95 -7.14 -8.69
CA LEU A 176 -3.40 -6.56 -9.92
C LEU A 176 -2.04 -7.18 -10.26
N CYS A 177 -1.12 -7.28 -9.28
CA CYS A 177 0.16 -7.96 -9.48
C CYS A 177 -0.01 -9.43 -9.90
N ILE A 178 -0.98 -10.16 -9.35
CA ILE A 178 -1.29 -11.54 -9.78
C ILE A 178 -1.76 -11.55 -11.24
N THR A 179 -2.68 -10.66 -11.65
CA THR A 179 -3.10 -10.59 -13.07
C THR A 179 -1.97 -10.17 -14.02
N GLU A 180 -1.05 -9.32 -13.57
CA GLU A 180 0.10 -8.85 -14.36
C GLU A 180 1.24 -9.90 -14.46
N THR A 181 1.33 -10.86 -13.54
CA THR A 181 2.45 -11.84 -13.47
C THR A 181 2.04 -13.31 -13.68
N CYS A 182 0.77 -13.65 -13.47
CA CYS A 182 0.24 -15.03 -13.51
C CYS A 182 -0.95 -15.15 -14.51
N PRO A 183 -0.75 -14.87 -15.81
CA PRO A 183 -1.84 -14.79 -16.80
C PRO A 183 -2.58 -16.11 -17.08
N SER A 184 -2.12 -17.23 -16.51
CA SER A 184 -2.75 -18.55 -16.59
C SER A 184 -3.79 -18.83 -15.49
N CYS A 185 -3.97 -17.91 -14.53
CA CYS A 185 -4.94 -18.05 -13.43
C CYS A 185 -6.13 -17.09 -13.60
N SER A 186 -7.26 -17.44 -12.98
CA SER A 186 -8.42 -16.56 -12.85
C SER A 186 -8.46 -15.93 -11.45
N VAL A 187 -8.65 -14.61 -11.37
CA VAL A 187 -8.61 -13.86 -10.10
C VAL A 187 -10.00 -13.36 -9.75
N THR A 188 -10.39 -13.50 -8.48
CA THR A 188 -11.59 -12.89 -7.89
C THR A 188 -11.24 -12.14 -6.61
N VAL A 189 -11.77 -10.94 -6.40
CA VAL A 189 -11.67 -10.22 -5.11
C VAL A 189 -12.96 -10.41 -4.31
N LEU A 190 -12.83 -10.85 -3.05
CA LEU A 190 -13.93 -11.03 -2.10
C LEU A 190 -13.71 -10.08 -0.92
N SER A 191 -14.67 -9.20 -0.63
CA SER A 191 -14.55 -8.26 0.51
C SER A 191 -15.92 -7.92 1.09
N ASP A 192 -16.00 -7.65 2.39
CA ASP A 192 -17.22 -7.11 3.01
C ASP A 192 -17.35 -5.58 2.86
N GLN A 193 -16.24 -4.89 2.57
CA GLN A 193 -16.18 -3.46 2.26
C GLN A 193 -15.29 -3.18 1.05
N PHE A 194 -15.71 -2.23 0.22
CA PHE A 194 -14.95 -1.64 -0.89
C PHE A 194 -14.80 -0.12 -0.66
N SER A 195 -14.16 0.62 -1.57
CA SER A 195 -14.11 2.10 -1.48
C SER A 195 -15.55 2.68 -1.50
N PRO A 196 -15.90 3.69 -0.67
CA PRO A 196 -15.04 4.51 0.18
C PRO A 196 -14.92 4.04 1.65
N ASN A 197 -15.27 2.79 1.96
CA ASN A 197 -15.49 2.31 3.33
C ASN A 197 -14.30 1.56 3.94
N THR A 198 -13.13 1.52 3.28
CA THR A 198 -11.96 0.77 3.77
C THR A 198 -11.09 1.62 4.72
N THR A 199 -10.22 0.95 5.48
CA THR A 199 -9.15 1.67 6.23
C THR A 199 -8.16 2.40 5.30
N SER A 200 -8.10 2.02 4.02
CA SER A 200 -7.24 2.70 3.03
C SER A 200 -7.82 4.05 2.60
N ASP A 201 -9.14 4.19 2.50
CA ASP A 201 -9.81 5.46 2.16
C ASP A 201 -9.56 6.56 3.20
N VAL A 202 -9.48 6.18 4.48
CA VAL A 202 -9.16 7.08 5.61
C VAL A 202 -7.70 7.54 5.63
N ALA A 203 -6.81 6.86 4.90
CA ALA A 203 -5.38 7.10 4.99
C ALA A 203 -4.98 8.54 4.62
N ALA A 204 -3.80 8.95 5.12
CA ALA A 204 -3.25 10.27 4.86
C ALA A 204 -2.51 10.35 3.50
N GLY A 205 -2.18 9.19 2.91
CA GLY A 205 -1.75 9.05 1.52
C GLY A 205 -0.33 9.46 1.18
N MET A 206 0.48 9.91 2.14
CA MET A 206 1.88 10.27 1.89
C MET A 206 2.78 9.05 1.71
N LEU A 207 3.66 9.11 0.71
CA LEU A 207 4.68 8.09 0.47
C LEU A 207 5.94 8.35 1.31
N ILE A 208 5.80 8.18 2.63
CA ILE A 208 6.91 8.19 3.60
C ILE A 208 6.89 6.82 4.31
N PRO A 209 7.97 6.03 4.28
CA PRO A 209 7.94 4.67 4.82
C PRO A 209 8.02 4.68 6.36
N HIS A 210 7.32 3.72 6.96
CA HIS A 210 7.37 3.46 8.39
C HIS A 210 8.21 2.20 8.65
N THR A 211 9.13 2.28 9.61
CA THR A 211 9.96 1.14 10.01
C THR A 211 9.12 0.06 10.68
N TYR A 212 9.15 -1.16 10.13
CA TYR A 212 8.64 -2.38 10.76
C TYR A 212 9.78 -3.01 11.62
N PRO A 213 9.66 -3.12 12.95
CA PRO A 213 10.77 -3.56 13.80
C PRO A 213 11.38 -4.92 13.45
N ASP A 214 10.54 -5.91 13.09
CA ASP A 214 10.97 -7.29 12.90
C ASP A 214 11.13 -7.67 11.40
N THR A 215 11.08 -6.70 10.49
CA THR A 215 11.37 -6.90 9.05
C THR A 215 12.79 -6.38 8.73
N PRO A 216 13.64 -7.10 7.99
CA PRO A 216 14.96 -6.58 7.61
C PRO A 216 14.88 -5.27 6.79
N ILE A 217 15.70 -4.27 7.15
CA ILE A 217 15.69 -2.93 6.52
C ILE A 217 15.86 -3.00 5.00
N HIS A 218 16.70 -3.90 4.46
CA HIS A 218 16.87 -4.05 3.02
C HIS A 218 15.57 -4.45 2.30
N ARG A 219 14.74 -5.32 2.91
CA ARG A 219 13.45 -5.77 2.36
C ARG A 219 12.39 -4.67 2.48
N GLN A 220 12.39 -3.91 3.57
CA GLN A 220 11.57 -2.71 3.70
C GLN A 220 11.92 -1.65 2.65
N LYS A 221 13.23 -1.42 2.43
CA LYS A 221 13.76 -0.50 1.42
C LYS A 221 13.38 -0.92 0.01
N GLN A 222 13.55 -2.21 -0.32
CA GLN A 222 13.14 -2.78 -1.60
C GLN A 222 11.64 -2.58 -1.84
N TRP A 223 10.77 -2.96 -0.89
CA TRP A 223 9.33 -2.78 -1.06
C TRP A 223 8.93 -1.30 -1.22
N PHE A 224 9.62 -0.39 -0.52
CA PHE A 224 9.43 1.05 -0.69
C PHE A 224 9.89 1.53 -2.06
N GLN A 225 11.05 1.07 -2.55
CA GLN A 225 11.60 1.41 -3.87
C GLN A 225 10.67 0.94 -5.00
N GLU A 226 10.21 -0.31 -4.96
CA GLU A 226 9.26 -0.85 -5.95
C GLU A 226 7.94 -0.07 -5.95
N THR A 227 7.47 0.36 -4.77
CA THR A 227 6.25 1.17 -4.62
C THR A 227 6.46 2.61 -5.09
N PHE A 228 7.63 3.20 -4.83
CA PHE A 228 8.00 4.54 -5.31
C PHE A 228 8.09 4.56 -6.83
N THR A 229 8.85 3.66 -7.44
CA THR A 229 8.99 3.58 -8.91
C THR A 229 7.64 3.42 -9.60
N TYR A 230 6.78 2.50 -9.12
CA TYR A 230 5.46 2.27 -9.68
C TYR A 230 4.54 3.51 -9.61
N LEU A 231 4.46 4.16 -8.44
CA LEU A 231 3.67 5.37 -8.28
C LEU A 231 4.28 6.57 -9.03
N PHE A 232 5.60 6.62 -9.21
CA PHE A 232 6.27 7.64 -10.00
C PHE A 232 5.97 7.48 -11.50
N THR A 233 5.89 6.24 -12.01
CA THR A 233 5.39 5.98 -13.37
C THR A 233 3.95 6.47 -13.52
N ILE A 234 3.08 6.25 -12.52
CA ILE A 234 1.69 6.74 -12.54
C ILE A 234 1.65 8.27 -12.51
N SER A 235 2.44 8.95 -11.67
CA SER A 235 2.44 10.42 -11.57
C SER A 235 2.96 11.14 -12.83
N ASN A 236 3.66 10.43 -13.71
CA ASN A 236 4.15 10.94 -15.00
C ASN A 236 3.29 10.46 -16.18
N SER A 237 2.12 9.87 -15.94
CA SER A 237 1.18 9.41 -16.96
C SER A 237 -0.07 10.29 -17.05
N ALA A 238 -0.84 10.15 -18.12
CA ALA A 238 -2.15 10.80 -18.26
C ALA A 238 -3.18 10.34 -17.19
N GLU A 239 -2.97 9.17 -16.58
CA GLU A 239 -3.84 8.61 -15.55
C GLU A 239 -3.56 9.18 -14.14
N ALA A 240 -2.48 9.95 -13.95
CA ALA A 240 -2.08 10.50 -12.65
C ALA A 240 -3.23 11.14 -11.86
N SER A 241 -4.06 11.93 -12.55
CA SER A 241 -5.20 12.64 -11.96
C SER A 241 -6.37 11.71 -11.59
N GLU A 242 -6.67 10.69 -12.41
CA GLU A 242 -7.70 9.69 -12.09
C GLU A 242 -7.27 8.78 -10.93
N ALA A 243 -6.00 8.38 -10.93
CA ALA A 243 -5.40 7.60 -9.85
C ALA A 243 -5.18 8.40 -8.56
N GLY A 244 -5.37 9.73 -8.56
CA GLY A 244 -5.13 10.60 -7.41
C GLY A 244 -3.67 10.70 -6.97
N ILE A 245 -2.71 10.37 -7.85
CA ILE A 245 -1.27 10.29 -7.53
C ILE A 245 -0.53 11.52 -8.07
N HIS A 246 0.14 12.26 -7.18
CA HIS A 246 0.88 13.47 -7.51
C HIS A 246 2.18 13.59 -6.71
N LEU A 247 3.14 14.35 -7.22
CA LEU A 247 4.35 14.74 -6.49
C LEU A 247 4.03 15.85 -5.47
N VAL A 248 4.67 15.81 -4.31
CA VAL A 248 4.58 16.84 -3.27
C VAL A 248 5.94 17.05 -2.61
N SER A 249 6.35 18.31 -2.53
CA SER A 249 7.57 18.76 -1.84
C SER A 249 7.27 19.17 -0.41
N GLY A 250 8.24 19.13 0.48
CA GLY A 250 8.04 19.57 1.85
C GLY A 250 9.14 19.18 2.82
N TRP A 251 8.81 19.25 4.10
CA TRP A 251 9.75 19.20 5.20
C TRP A 251 9.34 18.19 6.28
N GLN A 252 10.30 17.38 6.73
CA GLN A 252 10.20 16.66 7.99
C GLN A 252 11.10 17.37 9.04
N VAL A 253 10.48 17.90 10.10
CA VAL A 253 11.12 18.79 11.08
C VAL A 253 11.25 18.13 12.45
N PHE A 254 12.33 18.41 13.18
CA PHE A 254 12.66 17.74 14.43
C PHE A 254 13.07 18.74 15.52
N LYS A 255 12.54 18.55 16.74
CA LYS A 255 12.84 19.38 17.93
C LYS A 255 14.30 19.26 18.39
N SER A 256 14.98 18.18 18.01
CA SER A 256 16.40 17.91 18.21
C SER A 256 16.93 17.09 17.03
N THR A 257 18.21 17.20 16.70
CA THR A 257 18.86 16.38 15.66
C THR A 257 18.63 14.88 15.93
N PRO A 258 18.15 14.10 14.93
CA PRO A 258 17.99 12.66 15.08
C PRO A 258 19.35 11.94 15.10
N LYS A 259 19.40 10.72 15.66
CA LYS A 259 20.62 9.88 15.65
C LYS A 259 21.03 9.41 14.24
N GLU A 260 20.09 9.41 13.32
CA GLU A 260 20.24 8.99 11.92
C GLU A 260 19.67 10.12 11.06
N GLU A 261 20.54 11.01 10.58
CA GLU A 261 20.15 12.16 9.75
C GLU A 261 19.80 11.77 8.31
N LEU A 262 20.40 10.69 7.81
CA LEU A 262 20.13 10.06 6.53
C LEU A 262 19.36 8.75 6.74
N PRO A 263 18.02 8.75 6.73
CA PRO A 263 17.24 7.55 6.91
C PRO A 263 17.40 6.61 5.71
N PHE A 264 17.25 5.30 5.91
CA PHE A 264 17.48 4.24 4.90
C PHE A 264 16.84 4.41 3.49
N TRP A 265 15.89 5.34 3.33
CA TRP A 265 15.11 5.64 2.13
C TRP A 265 15.44 6.99 1.47
N SER A 266 16.39 7.76 2.00
CA SER A 266 16.72 9.12 1.52
C SER A 266 17.18 9.17 0.06
N ASP A 267 17.74 8.08 -0.45
CA ASP A 267 18.23 7.89 -1.82
C ASP A 267 17.14 7.41 -2.81
N ILE A 268 15.93 7.13 -2.34
CA ILE A 268 14.78 6.73 -3.18
C ILE A 268 13.84 7.91 -3.43
N VAL A 269 13.68 8.82 -2.46
CA VAL A 269 12.89 10.04 -2.65
C VAL A 269 13.69 11.12 -3.39
N LEU A 270 13.00 12.05 -4.04
CA LEU A 270 13.65 13.03 -4.91
C LEU A 270 14.22 14.20 -4.12
N GLY A 271 15.48 14.56 -4.40
CA GLY A 271 16.11 15.78 -3.90
C GLY A 271 16.29 15.85 -2.38
N PHE A 272 16.45 14.71 -1.70
CA PHE A 272 16.64 14.66 -0.25
C PHE A 272 17.89 15.43 0.20
N ARG A 273 17.71 16.31 1.19
CA ARG A 273 18.79 17.06 1.85
C ARG A 273 18.39 17.52 3.25
N PRO A 274 19.34 17.90 4.11
CA PRO A 274 19.06 18.77 5.24
C PRO A 274 18.39 20.09 4.81
N MET A 275 17.59 20.66 5.69
CA MET A 275 17.09 22.03 5.56
C MET A 275 18.21 23.04 5.79
N SER A 276 18.18 24.13 5.04
CA SER A 276 19.01 25.30 5.29
C SER A 276 18.50 26.09 6.51
N GLU A 277 19.37 26.90 7.11
CA GLU A 277 19.01 27.77 8.24
C GLU A 277 17.78 28.65 7.91
N ALA A 278 17.74 29.25 6.73
CA ALA A 278 16.63 30.07 6.27
C ALA A 278 15.30 29.29 6.10
N GLU A 279 15.34 27.98 5.90
CA GLU A 279 14.14 27.13 5.94
C GLU A 279 13.76 26.75 7.37
N LEU A 280 14.73 26.53 8.27
CA LEU A 280 14.49 26.23 9.69
C LEU A 280 13.91 27.41 10.46
N GLN A 281 14.19 28.66 10.05
CA GLN A 281 13.56 29.86 10.63
C GLN A 281 12.03 29.90 10.47
N LYS A 282 11.43 29.08 9.59
CA LYS A 282 9.98 28.87 9.53
C LYS A 282 9.42 28.07 10.72
N PHE A 283 10.28 27.31 11.40
CA PHE A 283 9.93 26.35 12.45
C PHE A 283 10.74 26.63 13.73
N PRO A 284 10.52 27.76 14.42
CA PRO A 284 11.39 28.23 15.51
C PRO A 284 11.44 27.32 16.75
N GLN A 285 10.52 26.35 16.88
CA GLN A 285 10.53 25.31 17.92
C GLN A 285 11.38 24.07 17.55
N HIS A 286 11.88 24.00 16.32
CA HIS A 286 12.63 22.87 15.77
C HIS A 286 14.12 23.25 15.59
N ARG A 287 14.99 22.24 15.49
CA ARG A 287 16.46 22.42 15.48
C ARG A 287 17.17 21.65 14.37
N PHE A 288 16.46 20.75 13.70
CA PHE A 288 16.92 20.03 12.53
C PHE A 288 15.74 19.75 11.62
N GLY A 289 16.00 19.55 10.32
CA GLY A 289 14.95 19.20 9.37
C GLY A 289 15.50 18.67 8.06
N GLN A 290 14.65 17.94 7.34
CA GLN A 290 14.93 17.27 6.08
C GLN A 290 13.96 17.81 5.03
N ALA A 291 14.47 18.29 3.90
CA ALA A 291 13.67 18.71 2.76
C ALA A 291 13.76 17.64 1.66
N PHE A 292 12.63 17.24 1.09
CA PHE A 292 12.56 16.30 -0.02
C PHE A 292 11.24 16.42 -0.80
N THR A 293 11.19 15.83 -1.99
CA THR A 293 9.98 15.63 -2.79
C THR A 293 9.66 14.13 -2.82
N THR A 294 8.42 13.79 -2.48
CA THR A 294 7.90 12.42 -2.54
C THR A 294 6.55 12.42 -3.26
N LEU A 295 5.87 11.28 -3.28
CA LEU A 295 4.55 11.12 -3.87
C LEU A 295 3.47 11.18 -2.78
N LYS A 296 2.27 11.63 -3.17
CA LYS A 296 1.07 11.52 -2.37
C LYS A 296 -0.07 10.95 -3.21
N CYS A 297 -0.85 10.12 -2.55
CA CYS A 297 -2.12 9.58 -3.00
C CYS A 297 -3.29 10.31 -2.33
N ASP A 298 -4.33 10.64 -3.08
CA ASP A 298 -5.68 10.83 -2.56
C ASP A 298 -6.39 9.48 -2.66
N CYS A 299 -6.63 8.83 -1.52
CA CYS A 299 -6.79 7.37 -1.45
C CYS A 299 -8.06 6.77 -2.08
N PRO A 300 -9.26 7.36 -1.94
CA PRO A 300 -10.45 6.81 -2.59
C PRO A 300 -10.36 6.79 -4.13
N PRO A 301 -9.94 7.88 -4.83
CA PRO A 301 -9.62 7.82 -6.26
C PRO A 301 -8.67 6.67 -6.64
N TYR A 302 -7.60 6.47 -5.87
CA TYR A 302 -6.62 5.42 -6.18
C TYR A 302 -7.19 3.99 -6.07
N LEU A 303 -8.04 3.73 -5.08
CA LEU A 303 -8.72 2.43 -4.94
C LEU A 303 -9.70 2.20 -6.09
N LEU A 304 -10.47 3.23 -6.48
CA LEU A 304 -11.39 3.17 -7.62
C LEU A 304 -10.65 2.97 -8.96
N TRP A 305 -9.46 3.57 -9.13
CA TRP A 305 -8.58 3.33 -10.29
C TRP A 305 -8.02 1.90 -10.31
N LEU A 306 -7.58 1.35 -9.16
CA LEU A 306 -7.19 -0.05 -9.06
C LEU A 306 -8.37 -0.99 -9.39
N GLU A 307 -9.56 -0.72 -8.88
CA GLU A 307 -10.77 -1.46 -9.22
C GLU A 307 -11.12 -1.39 -10.71
N LYS A 308 -11.00 -0.21 -11.33
CA LYS A 308 -11.22 0.00 -12.77
C LYS A 308 -10.25 -0.86 -13.59
N ARG A 309 -8.97 -0.89 -13.23
CA ARG A 309 -7.95 -1.72 -13.89
C ARG A 309 -8.22 -3.22 -13.72
N LEU A 310 -8.65 -3.67 -12.53
CA LEU A 310 -9.03 -5.06 -12.29
C LEU A 310 -10.28 -5.49 -13.10
N LYS A 311 -11.29 -4.61 -13.19
CA LYS A 311 -12.46 -4.84 -14.07
C LYS A 311 -12.04 -5.00 -15.53
N ALA A 312 -11.04 -4.24 -15.99
CA ALA A 312 -10.49 -4.37 -17.34
C ALA A 312 -9.66 -5.65 -17.59
N THR A 313 -9.07 -6.26 -16.55
CA THR A 313 -8.43 -7.60 -16.63
C THR A 313 -9.42 -8.75 -16.48
N GLY A 314 -10.73 -8.48 -16.45
CA GLY A 314 -11.78 -9.49 -16.27
C GLY A 314 -11.91 -10.03 -14.83
N THR A 315 -11.18 -9.44 -13.87
CA THR A 315 -11.22 -9.83 -12.45
C THR A 315 -12.61 -9.60 -11.88
N GLN A 316 -13.24 -10.68 -11.39
CA GLN A 316 -14.53 -10.58 -10.73
C GLN A 316 -14.36 -10.00 -9.33
N MET A 317 -15.31 -9.20 -8.86
CA MET A 317 -15.27 -8.61 -7.52
C MET A 317 -16.64 -8.67 -6.87
N TYR A 318 -16.73 -9.30 -5.70
CA TYR A 318 -17.98 -9.56 -5.00
C TYR A 318 -17.96 -9.01 -3.57
N THR A 319 -19.08 -8.40 -3.17
CA THR A 319 -19.33 -8.03 -1.77
C THR A 319 -19.72 -9.30 -1.00
N ARG A 320 -18.73 -9.97 -0.41
CA ARG A 320 -18.87 -11.23 0.35
C ARG A 320 -18.03 -11.15 1.61
N LYS A 321 -18.68 -11.31 2.77
CA LYS A 321 -18.00 -11.46 4.05
C LYS A 321 -17.55 -12.91 4.21
N VAL A 322 -16.25 -13.14 4.05
CA VAL A 322 -15.61 -14.42 4.37
C VAL A 322 -15.48 -14.57 5.89
N ALA A 323 -16.06 -15.63 6.45
CA ALA A 323 -16.07 -15.91 7.89
C ALA A 323 -14.95 -16.88 8.31
N ASP A 324 -14.60 -17.83 7.43
CA ASP A 324 -13.46 -18.74 7.54
C ASP A 324 -12.84 -18.91 6.14
N LEU A 325 -11.51 -19.02 6.02
CA LEU A 325 -10.88 -19.26 4.72
C LEU A 325 -11.31 -20.61 4.10
N TRP A 326 -11.73 -21.58 4.93
CA TRP A 326 -12.24 -22.86 4.46
C TRP A 326 -13.58 -22.77 3.70
N GLU A 327 -14.34 -21.68 3.79
CA GLU A 327 -15.55 -21.54 2.96
C GLU A 327 -15.22 -21.45 1.46
N LEU A 328 -13.97 -21.16 1.11
CA LEU A 328 -13.50 -20.93 -0.26
C LEU A 328 -12.91 -22.18 -0.93
N HIS A 329 -12.61 -23.25 -0.19
CA HIS A 329 -11.83 -24.40 -0.69
C HIS A 329 -12.51 -25.19 -1.81
N SER A 330 -13.83 -25.10 -1.95
CA SER A 330 -14.63 -25.74 -2.99
C SER A 330 -14.79 -24.86 -4.25
N GLU A 331 -14.44 -23.58 -4.15
CA GLU A 331 -14.58 -22.59 -5.22
C GLU A 331 -13.21 -22.18 -5.83
N TYR A 332 -12.14 -22.19 -5.02
CA TYR A 332 -10.82 -21.63 -5.35
C TYR A 332 -9.66 -22.55 -4.96
N ASP A 333 -8.67 -22.69 -5.84
CA ASP A 333 -7.45 -23.48 -5.61
C ASP A 333 -6.43 -22.79 -4.69
N ILE A 334 -6.45 -21.45 -4.65
CA ILE A 334 -5.53 -20.63 -3.86
C ILE A 334 -6.29 -19.45 -3.24
N VAL A 335 -6.03 -19.17 -1.96
CA VAL A 335 -6.60 -18.02 -1.25
C VAL A 335 -5.49 -17.03 -0.87
N VAL A 336 -5.70 -15.74 -1.13
CA VAL A 336 -4.76 -14.67 -0.79
C VAL A 336 -5.39 -13.76 0.27
N ASN A 337 -4.94 -13.87 1.51
CA ASN A 337 -5.51 -13.16 2.64
C ASN A 337 -4.87 -11.76 2.80
N CYS A 338 -5.58 -10.74 2.32
CA CYS A 338 -5.22 -9.33 2.37
C CYS A 338 -6.10 -8.52 3.35
N THR A 339 -6.77 -9.18 4.30
CA THR A 339 -7.88 -8.64 5.10
C THR A 339 -7.54 -7.54 6.13
N GLY A 340 -6.30 -7.02 6.13
CA GLY A 340 -5.91 -5.92 7.01
C GLY A 340 -6.07 -6.29 8.49
N MET A 341 -6.95 -5.59 9.21
CA MET A 341 -7.29 -5.90 10.61
C MET A 341 -8.13 -7.18 10.77
N GLY A 342 -8.87 -7.61 9.74
CA GLY A 342 -9.76 -8.79 9.79
C GLY A 342 -9.03 -10.09 10.12
N ALA A 343 -7.75 -10.20 9.75
CA ALA A 343 -6.90 -11.35 10.04
C ALA A 343 -6.72 -11.66 11.55
N HIS A 344 -6.95 -10.69 12.43
CA HIS A 344 -6.94 -10.92 13.89
C HIS A 344 -8.04 -11.93 14.32
N GLN A 345 -9.17 -11.92 13.61
CA GLN A 345 -10.27 -12.87 13.79
C GLN A 345 -10.13 -14.02 12.80
N LEU A 346 -10.11 -13.73 11.49
CA LEU A 346 -10.22 -14.69 10.39
C LEU A 346 -9.13 -15.77 10.37
N VAL A 347 -7.91 -15.45 10.85
CA VAL A 347 -6.81 -16.43 11.01
C VAL A 347 -6.15 -16.33 12.39
N GLY A 348 -6.88 -15.77 13.37
CA GLY A 348 -6.48 -15.74 14.77
C GLY A 348 -5.18 -15.00 15.13
N ASP A 349 -4.54 -14.24 14.22
CA ASP A 349 -3.19 -13.71 14.47
C ASP A 349 -3.17 -12.67 15.60
N LYS A 350 -2.70 -13.08 16.78
CA LYS A 350 -2.63 -12.24 17.99
C LYS A 350 -1.40 -11.33 18.06
N GLN A 351 -0.51 -11.39 17.05
CA GLN A 351 0.53 -10.36 16.86
C GLN A 351 -0.03 -9.09 16.20
N LEU A 352 -1.22 -9.18 15.60
CA LEU A 352 -1.92 -8.08 14.95
C LEU A 352 -2.82 -7.33 15.95
N PHE A 353 -2.65 -6.01 16.04
CA PHE A 353 -3.43 -5.13 16.91
C PHE A 353 -3.75 -3.79 16.22
N PRO A 354 -4.87 -3.11 16.55
CA PRO A 354 -5.16 -1.81 15.98
C PRO A 354 -4.25 -0.73 16.59
N VAL A 355 -3.89 0.26 15.78
CA VAL A 355 -3.45 1.58 16.25
C VAL A 355 -4.37 2.62 15.64
N ARG A 356 -5.39 3.02 16.41
CA ARG A 356 -6.38 4.03 16.01
C ARG A 356 -5.68 5.33 15.63
N GLY A 357 -6.17 5.95 14.57
CA GLY A 357 -5.74 7.27 14.12
C GLY A 357 -6.93 8.09 13.69
N GLN A 358 -7.11 9.24 14.32
CA GLN A 358 -8.00 10.30 13.87
C GLN A 358 -7.24 11.27 12.96
N VAL A 359 -7.90 11.76 11.90
CA VAL A 359 -7.39 12.76 10.95
C VAL A 359 -8.51 13.73 10.56
N LEU A 360 -8.13 14.92 10.13
CA LEU A 360 -9.03 15.94 9.58
C LEU A 360 -8.74 16.09 8.07
N LYS A 361 -9.78 16.31 7.26
CA LYS A 361 -9.68 16.57 5.82
C LYS A 361 -10.29 17.96 5.54
N VAL A 362 -9.43 18.98 5.41
CA VAL A 362 -9.84 20.40 5.37
C VAL A 362 -9.65 21.03 3.97
N HIS A 363 -10.41 22.07 3.67
CA HIS A 363 -10.18 22.92 2.50
C HIS A 363 -9.19 24.05 2.87
N ALA A 364 -7.97 23.97 2.33
CA ALA A 364 -6.91 24.97 2.52
C ALA A 364 -5.94 24.97 1.31
N PRO A 365 -6.41 25.34 0.09
CA PRO A 365 -5.69 25.11 -1.17
C PRO A 365 -4.38 25.90 -1.33
N TRP A 366 -4.10 26.89 -0.47
CA TRP A 366 -2.83 27.61 -0.41
C TRP A 366 -1.69 26.78 0.18
N VAL A 367 -1.98 25.77 1.00
CA VAL A 367 -0.96 24.85 1.53
C VAL A 367 -0.51 23.92 0.39
N LYS A 368 0.70 24.15 -0.14
CA LYS A 368 1.30 23.36 -1.23
C LYS A 368 2.45 22.43 -0.83
N HIS A 369 2.98 22.61 0.38
CA HIS A 369 4.09 21.80 0.89
C HIS A 369 3.62 20.90 2.02
N PHE A 370 4.19 19.69 2.12
CA PHE A 370 3.96 18.85 3.29
C PHE A 370 4.81 19.30 4.49
N ILE A 371 4.27 19.14 5.70
CA ILE A 371 5.00 19.34 6.96
C ILE A 371 4.77 18.10 7.83
N ARG A 372 5.81 17.58 8.47
CA ARG A 372 5.73 16.42 9.39
C ARG A 372 6.69 16.63 10.56
N ASP A 373 6.20 16.60 11.80
CA ASP A 373 7.08 16.55 12.98
C ASP A 373 7.73 15.15 13.06
N GLY A 374 8.95 15.07 13.63
CA GLY A 374 9.76 13.85 13.70
C GLY A 374 9.04 12.71 14.42
N ASP A 375 8.28 13.02 15.48
CA ASP A 375 7.43 12.06 16.20
C ASP A 375 6.34 11.41 15.32
N GLY A 376 5.96 12.08 14.23
CA GLY A 376 4.88 11.69 13.33
C GLY A 376 3.52 11.62 14.03
N LEU A 377 3.33 12.41 15.09
CA LEU A 377 2.06 12.74 15.72
C LEU A 377 1.46 14.02 15.13
N THR A 378 2.28 14.95 14.63
CA THR A 378 1.79 16.15 13.90
C THR A 378 2.19 16.08 12.43
N TYR A 379 1.24 16.22 11.51
CA TYR A 379 1.47 16.26 10.08
C TYR A 379 0.39 17.02 9.29
N ILE A 380 0.82 17.66 8.21
CA ILE A 380 0.02 18.49 7.31
C ILE A 380 0.36 18.04 5.89
N TYR A 381 -0.56 17.34 5.24
CA TYR A 381 -0.32 16.68 3.94
C TYR A 381 -1.32 17.20 2.89
N PRO A 382 -0.93 18.15 2.03
CA PRO A 382 -1.83 18.68 1.00
C PRO A 382 -2.10 17.64 -0.07
N GLY A 383 -3.38 17.32 -0.31
CA GLY A 383 -3.84 16.49 -1.43
C GLY A 383 -4.31 17.35 -2.61
N MET A 384 -4.94 16.71 -3.61
CA MET A 384 -5.42 17.38 -4.81
C MET A 384 -6.63 18.28 -4.52
N HIS A 385 -7.52 17.83 -3.61
CA HIS A 385 -8.76 18.53 -3.27
C HIS A 385 -8.86 18.97 -1.81
N ARG A 386 -8.18 18.28 -0.88
CA ARG A 386 -8.24 18.53 0.57
C ARG A 386 -6.87 18.33 1.21
N VAL A 387 -6.53 19.15 2.20
CA VAL A 387 -5.35 18.97 3.05
C VAL A 387 -5.71 17.96 4.15
N THR A 388 -4.89 16.93 4.34
CA THR A 388 -5.03 16.02 5.47
C THR A 388 -4.20 16.52 6.64
N LEU A 389 -4.87 16.89 7.74
CA LEU A 389 -4.25 17.18 9.02
C LEU A 389 -4.30 15.93 9.90
N GLY A 390 -3.27 15.71 10.72
CA GLY A 390 -3.28 14.61 11.67
C GLY A 390 -2.13 14.66 12.67
N GLY A 391 -2.14 13.79 13.67
CA GLY A 391 -3.16 12.79 13.98
C GLY A 391 -2.90 12.13 15.32
N THR A 392 -3.51 10.95 15.53
CA THR A 392 -3.28 10.14 16.75
C THR A 392 -2.74 8.74 16.45
N ARG A 393 -2.23 8.08 17.50
CA ARG A 393 -1.65 6.72 17.47
C ARG A 393 -2.05 5.91 18.71
N GLU A 394 -3.34 5.74 18.95
CA GLU A 394 -3.82 5.03 20.14
C GLU A 394 -3.76 3.51 19.94
N LYS A 395 -2.74 2.87 20.53
CA LYS A 395 -2.54 1.43 20.47
C LYS A 395 -3.63 0.68 21.24
N GLY A 396 -4.22 -0.33 20.59
CA GLY A 396 -5.23 -1.21 21.20
C GLY A 396 -6.65 -0.64 21.22
N SER A 397 -6.85 0.63 20.83
CA SER A 397 -8.18 1.20 20.67
C SER A 397 -8.85 0.68 19.40
N TRP A 398 -10.07 0.17 19.53
CA TRP A 398 -10.92 -0.32 18.43
C TRP A 398 -12.02 0.68 18.04
N SER A 399 -12.11 1.84 18.71
CA SER A 399 -13.21 2.79 18.47
C SER A 399 -13.03 3.54 17.15
N LEU A 400 -14.05 3.46 16.29
CA LEU A 400 -14.16 4.28 15.07
C LEU A 400 -14.90 5.61 15.32
N SER A 401 -15.47 5.84 16.51
CA SER A 401 -16.09 7.12 16.85
C SER A 401 -15.04 8.24 16.90
N PRO A 402 -15.27 9.42 16.30
CA PRO A 402 -14.38 10.57 16.44
C PRO A 402 -14.49 11.18 17.84
N ASP A 403 -13.37 11.67 18.38
CA ASP A 403 -13.33 12.43 19.64
C ASP A 403 -13.18 13.94 19.34
N PRO A 404 -14.12 14.80 19.78
CA PRO A 404 -14.01 16.26 19.64
C PRO A 404 -12.80 16.88 20.35
N GLY A 405 -12.28 16.27 21.42
CA GLY A 405 -11.05 16.69 22.09
C GLY A 405 -9.84 16.54 21.18
N THR A 406 -9.64 15.32 20.68
CA THR A 406 -8.65 14.96 19.65
C THR A 406 -8.76 15.82 18.40
N THR A 407 -9.97 16.16 17.94
CA THR A 407 -10.16 17.06 16.79
C THR A 407 -9.54 18.44 17.02
N ARG A 408 -9.72 19.03 18.20
CA ARG A 408 -9.11 20.32 18.55
C ARG A 408 -7.59 20.21 18.65
N ASP A 409 -7.08 19.24 19.40
CA ASP A 409 -5.63 18.99 19.54
C ASP A 409 -4.92 18.83 18.18
N ILE A 410 -5.49 18.06 17.24
CA ILE A 410 -4.92 17.92 15.89
C ILE A 410 -4.90 19.28 15.17
N PHE A 411 -5.99 20.04 15.22
CA PHE A 411 -6.09 21.33 14.54
C PHE A 411 -5.11 22.35 15.14
N ASP A 412 -5.09 22.49 16.47
CA ASP A 412 -4.24 23.42 17.21
C ASP A 412 -2.75 23.13 16.99
N ARG A 413 -2.35 21.85 17.01
CA ARG A 413 -0.97 21.44 16.70
C ARG A 413 -0.59 21.68 15.23
N CYS A 414 -1.52 21.50 14.29
CA CYS A 414 -1.27 21.80 12.87
C CYS A 414 -1.19 23.32 12.62
N CYS A 415 -2.08 24.12 13.18
CA CYS A 415 -2.02 25.59 13.11
C CYS A 415 -0.78 26.17 13.81
N SER A 416 -0.20 25.46 14.78
CA SER A 416 1.09 25.81 15.39
C SER A 416 2.31 25.56 14.48
N LEU A 417 2.18 24.74 13.44
CA LEU A 417 3.21 24.51 12.42
C LEU A 417 2.96 25.30 11.12
N GLU A 418 1.70 25.58 10.80
CA GLU A 418 1.27 26.34 9.62
C GLU A 418 0.10 27.27 9.98
N PRO A 419 0.39 28.50 10.45
CA PRO A 419 -0.64 29.42 10.93
C PRO A 419 -1.72 29.78 9.90
N SER A 420 -1.47 29.63 8.60
CA SER A 420 -2.49 29.88 7.57
C SER A 420 -3.64 28.87 7.60
N LEU A 421 -3.51 27.74 8.31
CA LEU A 421 -4.60 26.79 8.55
C LEU A 421 -5.75 27.37 9.39
N GLN A 422 -5.57 28.50 10.09
CA GLN A 422 -6.67 29.20 10.76
C GLN A 422 -7.76 29.71 9.79
N GLY A 423 -7.45 29.83 8.49
CA GLY A 423 -8.44 30.12 7.43
C GLY A 423 -9.10 28.88 6.81
N ALA A 424 -8.73 27.67 7.25
CA ALA A 424 -9.23 26.42 6.67
C ALA A 424 -10.69 26.15 7.04
N HIS A 425 -11.45 25.58 6.11
CA HIS A 425 -12.88 25.27 6.29
C HIS A 425 -13.21 23.84 5.83
N ASP A 426 -14.50 23.50 5.81
CA ASP A 426 -15.04 22.17 5.49
C ASP A 426 -14.39 21.03 6.28
N ILE A 427 -14.20 21.18 7.59
CA ILE A 427 -13.44 20.22 8.41
C ILE A 427 -14.20 18.90 8.54
N GLU A 428 -13.85 17.91 7.70
CA GLU A 428 -14.32 16.54 7.84
C GLU A 428 -13.40 15.75 8.79
N VAL A 429 -13.96 14.98 9.72
CA VAL A 429 -13.21 14.09 10.63
C VAL A 429 -13.32 12.65 10.15
N LYS A 430 -12.19 11.93 10.05
CA LYS A 430 -12.15 10.49 9.80
C LYS A 430 -11.35 9.76 10.88
N VAL A 431 -11.69 8.50 11.13
CA VAL A 431 -10.99 7.61 12.09
C VAL A 431 -10.73 6.26 11.42
N GLY A 432 -9.54 5.70 11.60
CA GLY A 432 -9.16 4.39 11.03
C GLY A 432 -8.29 3.56 11.95
N LEU A 433 -8.37 2.23 11.84
CA LEU A 433 -7.63 1.28 12.67
C LEU A 433 -6.45 0.69 11.90
N ARG A 434 -5.25 1.25 12.12
CA ARG A 434 -4.03 0.80 11.42
C ARG A 434 -3.68 -0.65 11.79
N PRO A 435 -3.55 -1.58 10.82
CA PRO A 435 -3.36 -3.02 11.08
C PRO A 435 -1.92 -3.34 11.52
N SER A 436 -1.58 -3.03 12.77
CA SER A 436 -0.19 -3.02 13.23
C SER A 436 0.28 -4.38 13.71
N ARG A 437 1.44 -4.80 13.19
CA ARG A 437 2.16 -6.05 13.51
C ARG A 437 3.66 -5.72 13.52
N GLN A 438 4.49 -6.47 14.24
CA GLN A 438 5.93 -6.14 14.34
C GLN A 438 6.69 -6.35 13.03
N CYS A 439 6.30 -7.37 12.28
CA CYS A 439 6.67 -7.58 10.88
C CYS A 439 5.41 -7.76 10.03
N VAL A 440 5.45 -7.27 8.79
CA VAL A 440 4.42 -7.55 7.78
C VAL A 440 4.45 -9.05 7.48
N ARG A 441 3.28 -9.70 7.54
CA ARG A 441 3.12 -11.12 7.20
C ARG A 441 2.88 -11.25 5.70
N VAL A 442 3.99 -11.31 4.95
CA VAL A 442 4.03 -11.76 3.55
C VAL A 442 4.62 -13.17 3.55
N GLN A 443 3.78 -14.20 3.44
CA GLN A 443 4.21 -15.62 3.49
C GLN A 443 3.17 -16.56 2.85
N ARG A 444 3.62 -17.71 2.36
CA ARG A 444 2.75 -18.87 2.07
C ARG A 444 2.50 -19.70 3.33
N GLU A 445 1.31 -20.26 3.41
CA GLU A 445 0.86 -21.27 4.35
C GLU A 445 0.08 -22.35 3.58
N VAL A 446 -0.07 -23.56 4.14
CA VAL A 446 -0.96 -24.59 3.58
C VAL A 446 -1.80 -25.13 4.72
N LEU A 447 -3.06 -24.71 4.75
CA LEU A 447 -4.02 -25.22 5.73
C LEU A 447 -4.41 -26.65 5.35
N SER A 448 -4.73 -27.50 6.34
CA SER A 448 -5.32 -28.81 6.05
C SER A 448 -6.44 -29.17 7.03
N GLN A 449 -7.54 -29.68 6.48
CA GLN A 449 -8.75 -30.09 7.19
C GLN A 449 -9.37 -31.26 6.42
N GLY A 450 -9.76 -32.33 7.13
CA GLY A 450 -10.34 -33.53 6.50
C GLY A 450 -9.45 -34.23 5.46
N GLY A 451 -8.13 -34.00 5.48
CA GLY A 451 -7.18 -34.49 4.46
C GLY A 451 -7.06 -33.59 3.22
N VAL A 452 -7.99 -32.66 3.01
CA VAL A 452 -7.90 -31.61 1.98
C VAL A 452 -6.81 -30.62 2.36
N LYS A 453 -6.21 -29.95 1.37
CA LYS A 453 -5.20 -28.90 1.55
C LYS A 453 -5.65 -27.62 0.86
N LEU A 454 -5.51 -26.49 1.53
CA LEU A 454 -5.80 -25.16 0.98
C LEU A 454 -4.52 -24.30 1.02
N PRO A 455 -3.88 -24.04 -0.13
CA PRO A 455 -2.80 -23.06 -0.26
C PRO A 455 -3.31 -21.66 0.09
N VAL A 456 -2.64 -21.00 1.05
CA VAL A 456 -2.95 -19.63 1.45
C VAL A 456 -1.69 -18.75 1.34
N VAL A 457 -1.81 -17.58 0.72
CA VAL A 457 -0.78 -16.54 0.76
C VAL A 457 -1.28 -15.39 1.63
N HIS A 458 -0.62 -15.11 2.74
CA HIS A 458 -0.93 -13.97 3.58
C HIS A 458 -0.20 -12.71 3.09
N ASN A 459 -0.89 -11.57 3.08
CA ASN A 459 -0.30 -10.25 2.87
C ASN A 459 -0.99 -9.21 3.77
N TYR A 460 -0.62 -9.14 5.05
CA TYR A 460 -1.19 -8.16 6.01
C TYR A 460 -0.22 -7.76 7.13
N GLY A 461 -0.65 -6.86 8.03
CA GLY A 461 0.15 -6.38 9.17
C GLY A 461 0.89 -5.06 8.93
N HIS A 462 0.52 -4.33 7.88
CA HIS A 462 1.21 -3.13 7.38
C HIS A 462 1.12 -1.86 8.26
N GLY A 463 0.41 -1.87 9.38
CA GLY A 463 0.34 -0.77 10.34
C GLY A 463 0.08 0.59 9.70
N ALA A 464 1.01 1.53 9.87
CA ALA A 464 0.95 2.87 9.26
C ALA A 464 1.59 2.95 7.87
N GLY A 465 2.45 1.99 7.49
CA GLY A 465 3.28 2.06 6.28
C GLY A 465 2.69 1.38 5.05
N GLY A 466 1.44 0.91 5.10
CA GLY A 466 0.85 0.07 4.05
C GLY A 466 0.84 0.69 2.66
N PHE A 467 0.42 1.95 2.53
CA PHE A 467 0.51 2.64 1.24
C PHE A 467 1.96 2.76 0.74
N SER A 468 2.93 2.90 1.64
CA SER A 468 4.36 3.05 1.31
C SER A 468 5.03 1.77 0.82
N VAL A 469 4.43 0.60 1.00
CA VAL A 469 5.01 -0.70 0.58
C VAL A 469 4.04 -1.59 -0.21
N HIS A 470 2.88 -1.06 -0.61
CA HIS A 470 1.78 -1.86 -1.14
C HIS A 470 2.18 -2.63 -2.41
N ARG A 471 2.94 -2.01 -3.32
CA ARG A 471 3.32 -2.65 -4.59
C ARG A 471 4.41 -3.69 -4.37
N GLY A 472 5.40 -3.40 -3.54
CA GLY A 472 6.47 -4.36 -3.22
C GLY A 472 5.96 -5.60 -2.49
N THR A 473 5.07 -5.42 -1.51
CA THR A 473 4.43 -6.56 -0.83
C THR A 473 3.44 -7.31 -1.73
N ALA A 474 2.77 -6.63 -2.66
CA ALA A 474 1.94 -7.25 -3.70
C ALA A 474 2.75 -8.04 -4.73
N ASN A 475 3.90 -7.54 -5.18
CA ASN A 475 4.83 -8.24 -6.07
C ASN A 475 5.32 -9.55 -5.40
N GLU A 476 5.73 -9.48 -4.13
CA GLU A 476 6.19 -10.66 -3.38
C GLU A 476 5.05 -11.66 -3.11
N ALA A 477 3.83 -11.19 -2.79
CA ALA A 477 2.66 -12.04 -2.65
C ALA A 477 2.27 -12.72 -3.98
N ALA A 478 2.36 -12.01 -5.11
CA ALA A 478 2.09 -12.59 -6.43
C ALA A 478 3.12 -13.66 -6.82
N HIS A 479 4.41 -13.47 -6.47
CA HIS A 479 5.44 -14.50 -6.64
C HIS A 479 5.12 -15.78 -5.85
N LEU A 480 4.68 -15.65 -4.60
CA LEU A 480 4.24 -16.78 -3.77
C LEU A 480 2.99 -17.49 -4.32
N VAL A 481 2.08 -16.77 -4.98
CA VAL A 481 0.94 -17.36 -5.73
C VAL A 481 1.44 -18.11 -6.96
N GLY A 482 2.42 -17.56 -7.69
CA GLY A 482 3.10 -18.25 -8.79
C GLY A 482 3.70 -19.60 -8.38
N GLU A 483 4.42 -19.65 -7.24
CA GLU A 483 4.92 -20.92 -6.71
C GLU A 483 3.78 -21.92 -6.40
N CYS A 484 2.64 -21.45 -5.88
CA CYS A 484 1.48 -22.30 -5.62
C CYS A 484 0.89 -22.88 -6.92
N ILE A 485 0.76 -22.07 -7.97
CA ILE A 485 0.30 -22.49 -9.29
C ILE A 485 1.23 -23.58 -9.85
N SER A 486 2.55 -23.37 -9.81
CA SER A 486 3.52 -24.37 -10.27
C SER A 486 3.46 -25.67 -9.46
N ALA A 487 3.24 -25.58 -8.15
CA ALA A 487 3.10 -26.76 -7.28
C ALA A 487 1.83 -27.58 -7.59
N LEU A 488 0.69 -26.90 -7.83
CA LEU A 488 -0.56 -27.54 -8.26
C LEU A 488 -0.38 -28.27 -9.60
N GLN A 489 0.16 -27.57 -10.61
CA GLN A 489 0.42 -28.14 -11.94
C GLN A 489 1.40 -29.33 -11.89
N GLY A 490 2.48 -29.21 -11.10
CA GLY A 490 3.45 -30.30 -10.88
C GLY A 490 2.92 -31.49 -10.08
N SER A 491 1.82 -31.33 -9.34
CA SER A 491 1.11 -32.44 -8.70
C SER A 491 0.16 -33.14 -9.68
N SER A 492 -0.53 -32.39 -10.55
CA SER A 492 -1.42 -32.91 -11.60
C SER A 492 -0.67 -33.77 -12.61
N SER A 493 0.54 -33.38 -13.03
CA SER A 493 1.36 -34.20 -13.95
C SER A 493 1.89 -35.48 -13.32
N ARG A 494 2.20 -35.49 -12.01
CA ARG A 494 2.61 -36.69 -11.28
C ARG A 494 1.48 -37.65 -10.90
N ALA A 495 0.23 -37.20 -10.96
CA ALA A 495 -0.96 -38.04 -10.75
C ALA A 495 -1.48 -38.69 -12.05
N LYS A 496 -0.83 -38.41 -13.19
CA LYS A 496 -1.16 -38.92 -14.53
C LYS A 496 -0.04 -39.80 -15.14
N LEU A 497 0.95 -40.17 -14.32
CA LEU A 497 2.12 -41.00 -14.65
C LEU A 497 2.20 -42.18 -13.66
#